data_AF-A0A3M5E956-F1
#
_entry.id   AF-A0A3M5E956-F1
#
_cell.length_a   1.000
_cell.length_b   1.000
_cell.length_c   1.000
_cell.angle_alpha   90.00
_cell.angle_beta   90.00
_cell.angle_gamma   90.00
#
_symmetry.space_group_name_H-M   'P 1'
#
loop_
_entity.id
_entity.type
_entity.pdbx_description
1 polymer ?
#
loop_
_entity_poly.entity_id
_entity_poly.type
_entity_poly.pdbx_seq_one_letter_code
_entity_poly.pdbx_strand_id
1 'polypeptide(L)'
;MTQYDPGLRDNTVTEWRTRLLLRLGRWDEAYALTRKLPQDLAATSRWRYWQARSLQLAQPNSKEPIALYQKLAGERDFYGFLAADRLSVPYKLGNRPAHIDPRVLQRVRNAASTRRAMEFFNRGEVINARREWYHAARLFDRDELIAQARLAYDMQWYFPAIRSISQAQYWDDLDIRFPMAHRATLVREAKNRGLHSSWIFAITRQESAFMSDARSGVGATGLMQLMPGTAKETSRKFGIPLASTQQLIVPDVNIRLGAAYLSQVHGQFNGNRVLASAAYNAGPGRVRQWLKDTRHLAFDVWIETIPFDETRQYVQNVLSYAVIYGQKLNAPQPIVDWHERYFDDF
;
A
#
# COMPACT_ATOMS: atom_id res chain seq x y z
N MET A 1 2.25 -29.24 -10.39
CA MET A 1 1.03 -28.61 -9.84
C MET A 1 -0.25 -29.06 -10.55
N THR A 2 -0.29 -29.17 -11.89
CA THR A 2 -1.48 -29.63 -12.65
C THR A 2 -2.05 -30.97 -12.19
N GLN A 3 -1.19 -31.88 -11.75
CA GLN A 3 -1.57 -33.18 -11.18
C GLN A 3 -2.32 -33.06 -9.83
N TYR A 4 -2.05 -32.03 -9.04
CA TYR A 4 -2.54 -31.91 -7.67
C TYR A 4 -3.85 -31.11 -7.54
N ASP A 5 -4.12 -30.21 -8.49
CA ASP A 5 -5.41 -29.52 -8.59
C ASP A 5 -5.79 -29.30 -10.07
N PRO A 6 -6.23 -30.36 -10.78
CA PRO A 6 -6.61 -30.27 -12.19
C PRO A 6 -7.91 -29.47 -12.38
N GLY A 7 -8.76 -29.41 -11.36
CA GLY A 7 -10.05 -28.73 -11.38
C GLY A 7 -10.02 -27.27 -10.95
N LEU A 8 -8.86 -26.72 -10.57
CA LEU A 8 -8.70 -25.35 -10.07
C LEU A 8 -9.60 -25.05 -8.87
N ARG A 9 -9.74 -26.03 -7.96
CA ARG A 9 -10.59 -25.95 -6.78
C ARG A 9 -9.94 -25.16 -5.64
N ASP A 10 -8.61 -25.10 -5.61
CA ASP A 10 -7.86 -24.33 -4.63
C ASP A 10 -7.29 -23.07 -5.30
N ASN A 11 -7.84 -21.92 -4.90
CA ASN A 11 -7.40 -20.62 -5.38
C ASN A 11 -5.92 -20.38 -5.11
N THR A 12 -5.41 -20.78 -3.95
CA THR A 12 -3.99 -20.59 -3.58
C THR A 12 -3.09 -21.35 -4.54
N VAL A 13 -3.40 -22.62 -4.78
CA VAL A 13 -2.63 -23.46 -5.72
C VAL A 13 -2.72 -22.92 -7.14
N THR A 14 -3.90 -22.45 -7.54
CA THR A 14 -4.15 -21.89 -8.88
C THR A 14 -3.38 -20.59 -9.12
N GLU A 15 -3.41 -19.67 -8.14
CA GLU A 15 -2.63 -18.43 -8.20
C GLU A 15 -1.13 -18.72 -8.29
N TRP A 16 -0.62 -19.62 -7.44
CA TRP A 16 0.79 -19.98 -7.42
C TRP A 16 1.27 -20.70 -8.67
N ARG A 17 0.40 -21.52 -9.28
CA ARG A 17 0.68 -22.12 -10.59
C ARG A 17 0.87 -21.03 -11.65
N THR A 18 -0.04 -20.04 -11.68
CA THR A 18 0.07 -18.92 -12.63
C THR A 18 1.32 -18.09 -12.36
N ARG A 19 1.61 -17.75 -11.10
CA ARG A 19 2.83 -17.05 -10.68
C ARG A 19 4.10 -17.76 -11.15
N LEU A 20 4.17 -19.08 -11.00
CA LEU A 20 5.30 -19.86 -11.45
C LEU A 20 5.47 -19.81 -12.98
N LEU A 21 4.38 -19.92 -13.74
CA LEU A 21 4.42 -19.79 -15.20
C LEU A 21 4.93 -18.39 -15.63
N LEU A 22 4.47 -17.33 -14.95
CA LEU A 22 4.95 -15.97 -15.17
C LEU A 22 6.45 -15.84 -14.85
N ARG A 23 6.91 -16.41 -13.73
CA ARG A 23 8.33 -16.38 -13.33
C ARG A 23 9.24 -17.10 -14.34
N LEU A 24 8.75 -18.20 -14.92
CA LEU A 24 9.47 -19.02 -15.90
C LEU A 24 9.37 -18.49 -17.34
N GLY A 25 8.64 -17.40 -17.58
CA GLY A 25 8.44 -16.85 -18.92
C GLY A 25 7.54 -17.69 -19.82
N ARG A 26 6.70 -18.56 -19.26
CA ARG A 26 5.77 -19.44 -20.00
C ARG A 26 4.45 -18.71 -20.25
N TRP A 27 4.49 -17.67 -21.08
CA TRP A 27 3.40 -16.71 -21.27
C TRP A 27 2.13 -17.32 -21.86
N ASP A 28 2.25 -18.21 -22.85
CA ASP A 28 1.11 -18.89 -23.48
C ASP A 28 0.31 -19.72 -22.46
N GLU A 29 1.02 -20.45 -21.60
CA GLU A 29 0.41 -21.27 -20.57
C GLU A 29 -0.20 -20.43 -19.45
N ALA A 30 0.46 -19.34 -19.06
CA ALA A 30 -0.11 -18.39 -18.11
C ALA A 30 -1.42 -17.80 -18.66
N TYR A 31 -1.43 -17.35 -19.91
CA TYR A 31 -2.63 -16.83 -20.56
C TYR A 31 -3.75 -17.88 -20.63
N ALA A 32 -3.44 -19.09 -21.10
CA ALA A 32 -4.39 -20.19 -21.17
C ALA A 32 -4.98 -20.55 -19.80
N LEU A 33 -4.19 -20.43 -18.72
CA LEU A 33 -4.67 -20.66 -17.36
C LEU A 33 -5.56 -19.52 -16.85
N THR A 34 -5.21 -18.26 -17.12
CA THR A 34 -6.05 -17.11 -16.70
C THR A 34 -7.47 -17.16 -17.28
N ARG A 35 -7.64 -17.75 -18.47
CA ARG A 35 -8.93 -17.96 -19.13
C ARG A 35 -9.83 -19.01 -18.46
N LYS A 36 -9.27 -19.82 -17.56
CA LYS A 36 -9.95 -20.97 -16.90
C LYS A 36 -10.17 -20.74 -15.41
N LEU A 37 -9.78 -19.57 -14.89
CA LEU A 37 -9.91 -19.27 -13.47
C LEU A 37 -11.37 -19.32 -13.01
N PRO A 38 -11.63 -19.73 -11.76
CA PRO A 38 -12.95 -19.59 -11.16
C PRO A 38 -13.36 -18.11 -11.09
N GLN A 39 -14.66 -17.86 -11.05
CA GLN A 39 -15.23 -16.52 -11.27
C GLN A 39 -14.75 -15.48 -10.24
N ASP A 40 -14.54 -15.91 -9.00
CA ASP A 40 -14.03 -15.07 -7.92
C ASP A 40 -12.58 -14.59 -8.19
N LEU A 41 -11.72 -15.45 -8.73
CA LEU A 41 -10.38 -15.04 -9.18
C LEU A 41 -10.44 -14.22 -10.46
N ALA A 42 -11.23 -14.64 -11.45
CA ALA A 42 -11.34 -13.98 -12.74
C ALA A 42 -11.89 -12.53 -12.63
N ALA A 43 -12.72 -12.25 -11.62
CA ALA A 43 -13.24 -10.91 -11.36
C ALA A 43 -12.17 -9.94 -10.79
N THR A 44 -11.11 -10.46 -10.16
CA THR A 44 -10.08 -9.61 -9.55
C THR A 44 -9.32 -8.77 -10.57
N SER A 45 -8.91 -7.57 -10.18
CA SER A 45 -8.03 -6.71 -10.99
C SER A 45 -6.70 -7.38 -11.31
N ARG A 46 -6.16 -8.16 -10.36
CA ARG A 46 -4.96 -8.98 -10.50
C ARG A 46 -5.00 -9.86 -11.74
N TRP A 47 -5.97 -10.77 -11.82
CA TRP A 47 -5.99 -11.77 -12.89
C TRP A 47 -6.52 -11.22 -14.21
N ARG A 48 -7.32 -10.15 -14.20
CA ARG A 48 -7.64 -9.37 -15.41
C ARG A 48 -6.39 -8.69 -16.00
N TYR A 49 -5.53 -8.11 -15.15
CA TYR A 49 -4.24 -7.56 -15.61
C TYR A 49 -3.35 -8.65 -16.19
N TRP A 50 -3.18 -9.77 -15.46
CA TRP A 50 -2.29 -10.84 -15.89
C TRP A 50 -2.80 -11.59 -17.11
N GLN A 51 -4.11 -11.67 -17.34
CA GLN A 51 -4.66 -12.15 -18.60
C GLN A 51 -4.22 -11.26 -19.78
N ALA A 52 -4.35 -9.93 -19.65
CA ALA A 52 -3.91 -8.99 -20.68
C ALA A 52 -2.39 -9.04 -20.89
N ARG A 53 -1.62 -9.07 -19.79
CA ARG A 53 -0.16 -9.01 -19.81
C ARG A 53 0.47 -10.29 -20.34
N SER A 54 -0.02 -11.46 -19.93
CA SER A 54 0.46 -12.73 -20.46
C SER A 54 0.15 -12.86 -21.95
N LEU A 55 -1.03 -12.43 -22.42
CA LEU A 55 -1.35 -12.37 -23.84
C LEU A 55 -0.43 -11.42 -24.61
N GLN A 56 -0.16 -10.22 -24.08
CA GLN A 56 0.76 -9.27 -24.70
C GLN A 56 2.18 -9.84 -24.83
N LEU A 57 2.65 -10.59 -23.82
CA LEU A 57 3.98 -11.20 -23.83
C LEU A 57 4.06 -12.44 -24.75
N ALA A 58 2.99 -13.23 -24.81
CA ALA A 58 2.86 -14.38 -25.71
C ALA A 58 2.72 -13.96 -27.18
N GLN A 59 1.99 -12.88 -27.44
CA GLN A 59 1.67 -12.39 -28.78
C GLN A 59 1.95 -10.88 -28.88
N PRO A 60 3.22 -10.46 -29.05
CA PRO A 60 3.61 -9.05 -29.03
C PRO A 60 2.93 -8.15 -30.06
N ASN A 61 2.51 -8.73 -31.19
CA ASN A 61 1.83 -8.01 -32.28
C ASN A 61 0.30 -7.98 -32.15
N SER A 62 -0.27 -8.66 -31.15
CA SER A 62 -1.72 -8.70 -30.94
C SER A 62 -2.23 -7.36 -30.39
N LYS A 63 -3.36 -6.89 -30.92
CA LYS A 63 -4.06 -5.70 -30.41
C LYS A 63 -5.09 -6.04 -29.33
N GLU A 64 -5.41 -7.31 -29.10
CA GLU A 64 -6.39 -7.75 -28.10
C GLU A 64 -6.07 -7.27 -26.67
N PRO A 65 -4.79 -7.24 -26.20
CA PRO A 65 -4.47 -6.71 -24.87
C PRO A 65 -4.91 -5.27 -24.64
N ILE A 66 -4.99 -4.43 -25.69
CA ILE A 66 -5.41 -3.03 -25.57
C ILE A 66 -6.83 -2.95 -24.98
N ALA A 67 -7.77 -3.73 -25.51
CA ALA A 67 -9.15 -3.76 -25.04
C ALA A 67 -9.26 -4.34 -23.61
N LEU A 68 -8.40 -5.30 -23.26
CA LEU A 68 -8.36 -5.87 -21.91
C LEU A 68 -7.85 -4.84 -20.89
N TYR A 69 -6.77 -4.11 -21.21
CA TYR A 69 -6.26 -3.04 -20.34
C TYR A 69 -7.24 -1.87 -20.20
N GLN A 70 -7.96 -1.50 -21.26
CA GLN A 70 -8.93 -0.39 -21.22
C GLN A 70 -10.04 -0.62 -20.19
N LYS A 71 -10.49 -1.87 -20.04
CA LYS A 71 -11.48 -2.25 -19.02
C LYS A 71 -10.97 -2.10 -17.59
N LEU A 72 -9.64 -2.15 -17.40
CA LEU A 72 -9.00 -2.15 -16.09
C LEU A 72 -8.40 -0.80 -15.70
N ALA A 73 -7.98 0.03 -16.66
CA ALA A 73 -7.32 1.31 -16.43
C ALA A 73 -8.18 2.35 -15.67
N GLY A 74 -9.49 2.08 -15.49
CA GLY A 74 -10.39 2.87 -14.66
C GLY A 74 -10.27 2.59 -13.15
N GLU A 75 -9.66 1.47 -12.77
CA GLU A 75 -9.58 1.02 -11.38
C GLU A 75 -8.45 1.71 -10.61
N ARG A 76 -8.66 1.84 -9.30
CA ARG A 76 -7.85 2.67 -8.40
C ARG A 76 -6.99 1.84 -7.46
N ASP A 77 -6.49 0.75 -8.00
CA ASP A 77 -5.56 -0.14 -7.33
C ASP A 77 -4.29 -0.32 -8.17
N PHE A 78 -3.37 -1.12 -7.65
CA PHE A 78 -2.09 -1.39 -8.29
C PHE A 78 -2.25 -1.86 -9.75
N TYR A 79 -3.15 -2.79 -10.01
CA TYR A 79 -3.33 -3.39 -11.33
C TYR A 79 -4.05 -2.45 -12.31
N GLY A 80 -4.95 -1.60 -11.81
CA GLY A 80 -5.52 -0.49 -12.58
C GLY A 80 -4.45 0.51 -13.04
N PHE A 81 -3.52 0.88 -12.15
CA PHE A 81 -2.37 1.73 -12.52
C PHE A 81 -1.44 1.05 -13.52
N LEU A 82 -1.18 -0.25 -13.38
CA LEU A 82 -0.40 -0.99 -14.37
C LEU A 82 -1.08 -1.04 -15.74
N ALA A 83 -2.38 -1.27 -15.79
CA ALA A 83 -3.13 -1.25 -17.06
C ALA A 83 -3.04 0.12 -17.75
N ALA A 84 -3.17 1.21 -16.98
CA ALA A 84 -3.00 2.56 -17.50
C ALA A 84 -1.54 2.84 -17.97
N ASP A 85 -0.53 2.38 -17.23
CA ASP A 85 0.89 2.47 -17.62
C ASP A 85 1.16 1.73 -18.95
N ARG A 86 0.60 0.52 -19.11
CA ARG A 86 0.72 -0.28 -20.34
C ARG A 86 0.07 0.41 -21.55
N LEU A 87 -0.99 1.17 -21.33
CA LEU A 87 -1.65 1.97 -22.37
C LEU A 87 -1.02 3.35 -22.56
N SER A 88 -0.06 3.75 -21.71
CA SER A 88 0.50 5.11 -21.69
C SER A 88 -0.57 6.20 -21.56
N VAL A 89 -1.60 5.95 -20.73
CA VAL A 89 -2.68 6.90 -20.45
C VAL A 89 -2.62 7.39 -18.99
N PRO A 90 -3.17 8.58 -18.68
CA PRO A 90 -3.18 9.08 -17.31
C PRO A 90 -3.95 8.17 -16.34
N TYR A 91 -3.44 8.08 -15.11
CA TYR A 91 -4.08 7.35 -14.02
C TYR A 91 -5.41 7.98 -13.57
N LYS A 92 -6.41 7.15 -13.25
CA LYS A 92 -7.69 7.61 -12.69
C LYS A 92 -7.60 7.80 -11.18
N LEU A 93 -7.32 9.03 -10.75
CA LEU A 93 -7.19 9.40 -9.34
C LEU A 93 -8.39 10.17 -8.76
N GLY A 94 -9.51 10.31 -9.49
CA GLY A 94 -10.61 11.22 -9.16
C GLY A 94 -10.96 11.27 -7.67
N ASN A 95 -10.62 12.37 -6.99
CA ASN A 95 -11.00 12.58 -5.59
C ASN A 95 -12.46 13.05 -5.56
N ARG A 96 -13.34 12.25 -4.96
CA ARG A 96 -14.75 12.58 -4.78
C ARG A 96 -15.09 12.37 -3.31
N PRO A 97 -15.02 13.43 -2.49
CA PRO A 97 -15.50 13.36 -1.11
C PRO A 97 -16.97 12.91 -1.09
N ALA A 98 -17.31 12.02 -0.16
CA ALA A 98 -18.69 11.54 -0.07
C ALA A 98 -19.63 12.68 0.36
N HIS A 99 -20.76 12.82 -0.33
CA HIS A 99 -21.85 13.65 0.16
C HIS A 99 -22.56 12.92 1.31
N ILE A 100 -22.64 13.56 2.47
CA ILE A 100 -23.22 12.99 3.69
C ILE A 100 -24.52 13.73 3.98
N ASP A 101 -25.63 13.00 4.17
CA ASP A 101 -26.88 13.58 4.65
C ASP A 101 -26.65 14.21 6.05
N PRO A 102 -26.92 15.52 6.25
CA PRO A 102 -26.79 16.17 7.54
C PRO A 102 -27.52 15.45 8.68
N ARG A 103 -28.65 14.79 8.40
CA ARG A 103 -29.42 14.03 9.40
C ARG A 103 -28.66 12.79 9.85
N VAL A 104 -28.01 12.09 8.93
CA VAL A 104 -27.15 10.92 9.23
C VAL A 104 -25.94 11.36 10.03
N LEU A 105 -25.26 12.44 9.60
CA LEU A 105 -24.13 13.02 10.33
C LEU A 105 -24.50 13.37 11.77
N GLN A 106 -25.66 14.01 11.96
CA GLN A 106 -26.12 14.39 13.29
C GLN A 106 -26.52 13.19 14.15
N ARG A 107 -27.12 12.15 13.55
CA ARG A 107 -27.43 10.89 14.24
C ARG A 107 -26.15 10.21 14.75
N VAL A 108 -25.15 10.04 13.89
CA VAL A 108 -23.85 9.45 14.25
C VAL A 108 -23.15 10.29 15.32
N ARG A 109 -23.13 11.62 15.19
CA ARG A 109 -22.57 12.53 16.21
C ARG A 109 -23.30 12.44 17.55
N ASN A 110 -24.62 12.27 17.54
CA ASN A 110 -25.44 12.20 18.75
C ASN A 110 -25.48 10.82 19.41
N ALA A 111 -25.05 9.76 18.72
CA ALA A 111 -24.95 8.42 19.30
C ALA A 111 -24.11 8.45 20.58
N ALA A 112 -24.59 7.76 21.62
CA ALA A 112 -23.92 7.75 22.92
C ALA A 112 -22.48 7.23 22.83
N SER A 113 -22.22 6.24 21.98
CA SER A 113 -20.87 5.71 21.71
C SER A 113 -19.93 6.77 21.11
N THR A 114 -20.39 7.55 20.14
CA THR A 114 -19.61 8.65 19.55
C THR A 114 -19.30 9.73 20.59
N ARG A 115 -20.28 10.11 21.41
CA ARG A 115 -20.09 11.09 22.50
C ARG A 115 -19.06 10.60 23.53
N ARG A 116 -19.14 9.33 23.95
CA ARG A 116 -18.13 8.72 24.83
C ARG A 116 -16.74 8.72 24.19
N ALA A 117 -16.64 8.34 22.92
CA ALA A 117 -15.37 8.34 22.20
C ALA A 117 -14.76 9.74 22.10
N MET A 118 -15.56 10.77 21.81
CA MET A 118 -15.12 12.17 21.77
C MET A 118 -14.65 12.65 23.14
N GLU A 119 -15.38 12.33 24.21
CA GLU A 119 -14.98 12.69 25.58
C GLU A 119 -13.66 12.03 25.99
N PHE A 120 -13.50 10.74 25.73
CA PHE A 120 -12.23 10.05 25.96
C PHE A 120 -11.08 10.65 25.15
N PHE A 121 -11.34 11.04 23.90
CA PHE A 121 -10.33 11.67 23.05
C PHE A 121 -9.87 13.02 23.63
N ASN A 122 -10.81 13.87 24.05
CA ASN A 122 -10.52 15.18 24.64
C ASN A 122 -9.72 15.07 25.94
N ARG A 123 -9.95 14.00 26.72
CA ARG A 123 -9.22 13.69 27.96
C ARG A 123 -7.85 13.04 27.74
N GLY A 124 -7.46 12.78 26.50
CA GLY A 124 -6.21 12.08 26.17
C GLY A 124 -6.25 10.57 26.40
N GLU A 125 -7.41 9.99 26.70
CA GLU A 125 -7.60 8.55 26.90
C GLU A 125 -7.75 7.81 25.56
N VAL A 126 -6.74 7.91 24.70
CA VAL A 126 -6.81 7.50 23.28
C VAL A 126 -7.24 6.04 23.08
N ILE A 127 -6.84 5.13 23.98
CA ILE A 127 -7.23 3.71 23.91
C ILE A 127 -8.74 3.54 24.13
N ASN A 128 -9.29 4.21 25.15
CA ASN A 128 -10.72 4.15 25.47
C ASN A 128 -11.55 4.78 24.35
N ALA A 129 -11.08 5.92 23.82
CA ALA A 129 -11.67 6.57 22.67
C ALA A 129 -11.72 5.63 21.45
N ARG A 130 -10.60 4.99 21.08
CA ARG A 130 -10.55 4.05 19.95
C ARG A 130 -11.47 2.85 20.15
N ARG A 131 -11.52 2.31 21.38
CA ARG A 131 -12.36 1.15 21.70
C ARG A 131 -13.84 1.46 21.46
N GLU A 132 -14.31 2.60 21.97
CA GLU A 132 -15.69 3.07 21.72
C GLU A 132 -15.95 3.29 20.23
N TRP A 133 -15.02 3.95 19.53
CA TRP A 133 -15.13 4.23 18.10
C TRP A 133 -15.30 2.95 17.26
N TYR A 134 -14.46 1.94 17.51
CA TYR A 134 -14.46 0.68 16.77
C TYR A 134 -15.62 -0.22 17.15
N HIS A 135 -16.09 -0.15 18.40
CA HIS A 135 -17.29 -0.87 18.81
C HIS A 135 -18.53 -0.30 18.11
N ALA A 136 -18.68 1.03 18.08
CA ALA A 136 -19.77 1.70 17.36
C ALA A 136 -19.81 1.33 15.88
N ALA A 137 -18.64 1.32 15.23
CA ALA A 137 -18.51 1.02 13.80
C ALA A 137 -19.02 -0.38 13.39
N ARG A 138 -19.15 -1.33 14.34
CA ARG A 138 -19.67 -2.68 14.05
C ARG A 138 -21.18 -2.70 13.81
N LEU A 139 -21.89 -1.68 14.26
CA LEU A 139 -23.35 -1.60 14.21
C LEU A 139 -23.83 -0.56 13.18
N PHE A 140 -22.92 0.26 12.67
CA PHE A 140 -23.24 1.28 11.68
C PHE A 140 -23.41 0.70 10.29
N ASP A 141 -24.39 1.24 9.57
CA ASP A 141 -24.54 0.99 8.15
C ASP A 141 -23.46 1.73 7.34
N ARG A 142 -23.52 1.59 6.02
CA ARG A 142 -22.54 2.19 5.12
C ARG A 142 -22.49 3.72 5.23
N ASP A 143 -23.63 4.40 5.29
CA ASP A 143 -23.70 5.86 5.28
C ASP A 143 -23.29 6.43 6.65
N GLU A 144 -23.64 5.71 7.72
CA GLU A 144 -23.19 6.01 9.07
C GLU A 144 -21.67 5.83 9.24
N LEU A 145 -21.07 4.81 8.61
CA LEU A 145 -19.61 4.64 8.59
C LEU A 145 -18.89 5.78 7.85
N ILE A 146 -19.46 6.27 6.74
CA ILE A 146 -18.93 7.44 6.01
C ILE A 146 -19.01 8.68 6.90
N ALA A 147 -20.15 8.92 7.54
CA ALA A 147 -20.34 10.04 8.47
C ALA A 147 -19.36 9.95 9.66
N GLN A 148 -19.18 8.75 10.21
CA GLN A 148 -18.20 8.50 11.26
C GLN A 148 -16.79 8.82 10.76
N ALA A 149 -16.38 8.34 9.58
CA ALA A 149 -15.07 8.63 9.01
C ALA A 149 -14.81 10.13 8.88
N ARG A 150 -15.81 10.89 8.44
CA ARG A 150 -15.71 12.35 8.34
C ARG A 150 -15.48 13.02 9.70
N LEU A 151 -16.22 12.62 10.73
CA LEU A 151 -16.03 13.15 12.09
C LEU A 151 -14.62 12.90 12.62
N ALA A 152 -14.09 11.69 12.46
CA ALA A 152 -12.71 11.40 12.87
C ALA A 152 -11.68 12.21 12.07
N TYR A 153 -11.90 12.40 10.77
CA TYR A 153 -11.01 13.19 9.94
C TYR A 153 -10.95 14.65 10.37
N ASP A 154 -12.10 15.27 10.65
CA ASP A 154 -12.18 16.66 11.13
C ASP A 154 -11.48 16.84 12.49
N MET A 155 -11.41 15.79 13.31
CA MET A 155 -10.65 15.74 14.57
C MET A 155 -9.15 15.44 14.37
N GLN A 156 -8.67 15.37 13.12
CA GLN A 156 -7.30 14.96 12.75
C GLN A 156 -6.94 13.56 13.26
N TRP A 157 -7.95 12.72 13.48
CA TRP A 157 -7.80 11.35 13.96
C TRP A 157 -7.77 10.39 12.78
N TYR A 158 -6.67 10.47 12.03
CA TYR A 158 -6.56 9.92 10.69
C TYR A 158 -6.76 8.40 10.59
N PHE A 159 -6.16 7.62 11.50
CA PHE A 159 -6.29 6.15 11.44
C PHE A 159 -7.74 5.67 11.64
N PRO A 160 -8.49 6.11 12.67
CA PRO A 160 -9.92 5.83 12.77
C PRO A 160 -10.72 6.28 11.55
N ALA A 161 -10.43 7.44 10.97
CA ALA A 161 -11.10 7.91 9.75
C ALA A 161 -10.87 6.97 8.56
N ILE A 162 -9.61 6.59 8.32
CA ILE A 162 -9.19 5.63 7.29
C ILE A 162 -9.86 4.27 7.51
N ARG A 163 -9.94 3.81 8.76
CA ARG A 163 -10.56 2.53 9.11
C ARG A 163 -12.06 2.55 8.78
N SER A 164 -12.79 3.55 9.27
CA SER A 164 -14.24 3.67 9.06
C SER A 164 -14.58 3.78 7.57
N ILE A 165 -13.86 4.61 6.79
CA ILE A 165 -14.14 4.76 5.35
C ILE A 165 -13.81 3.49 4.55
N SER A 166 -12.82 2.72 4.99
CA SER A 166 -12.46 1.45 4.35
C SER A 166 -13.51 0.37 4.64
N GLN A 167 -14.10 0.35 5.84
CA GLN A 167 -15.22 -0.55 6.18
C GLN A 167 -16.47 -0.21 5.36
N ALA A 168 -16.72 1.08 5.07
CA ALA A 168 -17.79 1.52 4.17
C ALA A 168 -17.54 1.19 2.69
N GLN A 169 -16.34 0.71 2.34
CA GLN A 169 -15.90 0.48 0.96
C GLN A 169 -16.06 1.73 0.07
N TYR A 170 -15.90 2.93 0.64
CA TYR A 170 -15.95 4.18 -0.10
C TYR A 170 -14.53 4.62 -0.47
N TRP A 171 -14.09 4.23 -1.66
CA TRP A 171 -12.70 4.39 -2.07
C TRP A 171 -12.36 5.76 -2.66
N ASP A 172 -13.38 6.57 -2.98
CA ASP A 172 -13.19 7.78 -3.76
C ASP A 172 -12.78 9.04 -2.97
N ASP A 173 -12.96 9.02 -1.64
CA ASP A 173 -12.51 10.09 -0.76
C ASP A 173 -11.00 9.95 -0.48
N LEU A 174 -10.18 10.63 -1.29
CA LEU A 174 -8.73 10.61 -1.14
C LEU A 174 -8.23 11.55 -0.04
N ASP A 175 -9.05 12.45 0.47
CA ASP A 175 -8.64 13.33 1.56
C ASP A 175 -8.61 12.56 2.88
N ILE A 176 -9.64 11.76 3.14
CA ILE A 176 -9.68 10.86 4.29
C ILE A 176 -8.69 9.70 4.13
N ARG A 177 -8.67 9.04 2.96
CA ARG A 177 -7.84 7.84 2.76
C ARG A 177 -6.33 8.14 2.72
N PHE A 178 -5.93 9.34 2.29
CA PHE A 178 -4.54 9.75 2.10
C PHE A 178 -4.28 11.14 2.72
N PRO A 179 -4.27 11.22 4.06
CA PRO A 179 -4.09 12.48 4.77
C PRO A 179 -2.66 13.01 4.62
N MET A 180 -2.49 14.32 4.83
CA MET A 180 -1.20 15.01 4.74
C MET A 180 -0.60 15.31 6.11
N ALA A 181 -0.78 14.41 7.08
CA ALA A 181 -0.27 14.58 8.44
C ALA A 181 1.27 14.65 8.45
N HIS A 182 1.83 15.49 9.33
CA HIS A 182 3.29 15.70 9.45
C HIS A 182 3.99 16.13 8.14
N ARG A 183 3.26 16.82 7.24
CA ARG A 183 3.77 17.17 5.90
C ARG A 183 5.12 17.87 5.92
N ALA A 184 5.30 18.87 6.79
CA ALA A 184 6.55 19.62 6.86
C ALA A 184 7.75 18.72 7.18
N THR A 185 7.62 17.86 8.20
CA THR A 185 8.69 16.93 8.58
C THR A 185 8.94 15.88 7.51
N LEU A 186 7.90 15.24 6.95
CA LEU A 186 8.06 14.22 5.91
C LEU A 186 8.75 14.77 4.66
N VAL A 187 8.33 15.95 4.17
CA VAL A 187 8.95 16.58 2.98
C VAL A 187 10.40 16.97 3.26
N ARG A 188 10.69 17.55 4.43
CA ARG A 188 12.04 17.92 4.83
C ARG A 188 12.96 16.71 4.93
N GLU A 189 12.54 15.65 5.62
CA GLU A 189 13.39 14.46 5.80
C GLU A 189 13.54 13.67 4.50
N ALA A 190 12.53 13.63 3.64
CA ALA A 190 12.68 13.08 2.28
C ALA A 190 13.75 13.85 1.49
N LYS A 191 13.69 15.19 1.50
CA LYS A 191 14.69 16.05 0.84
C LYS A 191 16.09 15.83 1.40
N ASN A 192 16.25 15.80 2.72
CA ASN A 192 17.54 15.59 3.40
C ASN A 192 18.21 14.27 3.01
N ARG A 193 17.42 13.28 2.57
CA ARG A 193 17.88 11.92 2.25
C ARG A 193 17.82 11.59 0.76
N GLY A 194 17.48 12.56 -0.09
CA GLY A 194 17.37 12.35 -1.54
C GLY A 194 16.24 11.39 -1.94
N LEU A 195 15.17 11.30 -1.14
CA LEU A 195 14.04 10.41 -1.39
C LEU A 195 12.87 11.17 -1.99
N HIS A 196 12.05 10.49 -2.79
CA HIS A 196 10.78 11.05 -3.25
C HIS A 196 9.84 11.26 -2.05
N SER A 197 9.33 12.48 -1.86
CA SER A 197 8.41 12.77 -0.76
C SER A 197 7.14 11.92 -0.85
N SER A 198 6.61 11.66 -2.05
CA SER A 198 5.47 10.76 -2.24
C SER A 198 5.71 9.36 -1.68
N TRP A 199 6.94 8.85 -1.78
CA TRP A 199 7.30 7.50 -1.31
C TRP A 199 7.38 7.41 0.21
N ILE A 200 7.94 8.42 0.91
CA ILE A 200 7.95 8.41 2.39
C ILE A 200 6.53 8.50 2.97
N PHE A 201 5.64 9.29 2.34
CA PHE A 201 4.23 9.35 2.72
C PHE A 201 3.54 8.00 2.49
N ALA A 202 3.84 7.33 1.37
CA ALA A 202 3.30 6.01 1.05
C ALA A 202 3.71 4.95 2.09
N ILE A 203 5.00 4.89 2.45
CA ILE A 203 5.50 4.01 3.52
C ILE A 203 4.77 4.32 4.83
N THR A 204 4.75 5.59 5.27
CA THR A 204 4.08 5.99 6.51
C THR A 204 2.60 5.61 6.53
N ARG A 205 1.91 5.81 5.40
CA ARG A 205 0.49 5.45 5.23
C ARG A 205 0.26 3.94 5.30
N GLN A 206 1.15 3.13 4.74
CA GLN A 206 1.05 1.68 4.78
C GLN A 206 1.40 1.13 6.17
N GLU A 207 2.42 1.68 6.84
CA GLU A 207 2.92 1.18 8.11
C GLU A 207 1.98 1.46 9.30
N SER A 208 1.46 2.68 9.40
CA SER A 208 0.68 3.10 10.57
C SER A 208 -0.65 3.75 10.23
N ALA A 209 -0.89 4.06 8.96
CA ALA A 209 -1.96 4.99 8.57
C ALA A 209 -1.97 6.27 9.43
N PHE A 210 -0.77 6.79 9.72
CA PHE A 210 -0.49 7.98 10.52
C PHE A 210 -0.85 7.89 12.01
N MET A 211 -0.96 6.67 12.56
CA MET A 211 -1.08 6.47 14.00
C MET A 211 0.31 6.46 14.66
N SER A 212 0.70 7.57 15.28
CA SER A 212 2.05 7.73 15.86
C SER A 212 2.32 6.84 17.08
N ASP A 213 1.28 6.38 17.78
CA ASP A 213 1.36 5.43 18.90
C ASP A 213 1.15 3.97 18.45
N ALA A 214 1.19 3.69 17.15
CA ALA A 214 1.07 2.33 16.62
C ALA A 214 2.21 1.43 17.11
N ARG A 215 1.85 0.23 17.59
CA ARG A 215 2.81 -0.80 18.01
C ARG A 215 2.35 -2.17 17.51
N SER A 216 3.18 -2.84 16.72
CA SER A 216 2.88 -4.19 16.23
C SER A 216 3.10 -5.25 17.33
N GLY A 217 2.55 -6.45 17.13
CA GLY A 217 2.72 -7.58 18.05
C GLY A 217 4.18 -8.03 18.21
N VAL A 218 5.04 -7.76 17.21
CA VAL A 218 6.48 -8.06 17.25
C VAL A 218 7.33 -6.86 17.70
N GLY A 219 6.70 -5.72 18.04
CA GLY A 219 7.36 -4.57 18.66
C GLY A 219 7.77 -3.44 17.71
N ALA A 220 7.40 -3.49 16.42
CA ALA A 220 7.57 -2.36 15.52
C ALA A 220 6.75 -1.16 16.02
N THR A 221 7.32 0.05 16.01
CA THR A 221 6.74 1.20 16.74
C THR A 221 6.72 2.48 15.90
N GLY A 222 5.62 3.23 16.04
CA GLY A 222 5.45 4.58 15.52
C GLY A 222 5.01 4.67 14.07
N LEU A 223 5.08 5.89 13.52
CA LEU A 223 4.56 6.25 12.19
C LEU A 223 5.09 5.37 11.05
N MET A 224 6.37 5.03 11.09
CA MET A 224 7.07 4.24 10.08
C MET A 224 7.43 2.82 10.60
N GLN A 225 6.76 2.37 11.68
CA GLN A 225 6.88 1.03 12.27
C GLN A 225 8.33 0.52 12.38
N LEU A 226 9.17 1.28 13.08
CA LEU A 226 10.56 0.89 13.26
C LEU A 226 10.71 -0.20 14.31
N MET A 227 11.46 -1.25 13.98
CA MET A 227 11.92 -2.22 14.96
C MET A 227 12.93 -1.56 15.91
N PRO A 228 12.89 -1.82 17.24
CA PRO A 228 13.79 -1.20 18.18
C PRO A 228 15.29 -1.42 17.89
N GLY A 229 15.65 -2.61 17.39
CA GLY A 229 17.01 -2.93 16.95
C GLY A 229 17.43 -2.06 15.76
N THR A 230 16.63 -2.06 14.70
CA THR A 230 16.83 -1.24 13.49
C THR A 230 16.93 0.25 13.83
N ALA A 231 16.08 0.76 14.73
CA ALA A 231 16.11 2.15 15.15
C ALA A 231 17.43 2.52 15.86
N LYS A 232 17.93 1.65 16.75
CA LYS A 232 19.23 1.85 17.44
C LYS A 232 20.40 1.81 16.47
N GLU A 233 20.40 0.85 15.55
CA GLU A 233 21.44 0.75 14.51
C GLU A 233 21.44 1.98 13.59
N THR A 234 20.25 2.39 13.14
CA THR A 234 20.08 3.58 12.29
C THR A 234 20.50 4.85 13.03
N SER A 235 20.12 4.99 14.31
CA SER A 235 20.53 6.10 15.17
C SER A 235 22.05 6.23 15.24
N ARG A 236 22.76 5.12 15.53
CA ARG A 236 24.23 5.10 15.59
C ARG A 236 24.87 5.43 14.24
N LYS A 237 24.39 4.82 13.16
CA LYS A 237 24.96 4.98 11.83
C LYS A 237 24.84 6.40 11.28
N PHE A 238 23.70 7.05 11.52
CA PHE A 238 23.39 8.37 10.97
C PHE A 238 23.56 9.51 11.98
N GLY A 239 24.04 9.24 13.19
CA GLY A 239 24.20 10.24 14.25
C GLY A 239 22.89 10.91 14.67
N ILE A 240 21.76 10.21 14.57
CA ILE A 240 20.44 10.74 14.93
C ILE A 240 20.18 10.41 16.41
N PRO A 241 20.00 11.38 17.31
CA PRO A 241 19.76 11.11 18.71
C PRO A 241 18.50 10.25 18.94
N LEU A 242 18.65 9.19 19.73
CA LEU A 242 17.56 8.34 20.21
C LEU A 242 17.84 8.00 21.68
N ALA A 243 17.14 8.65 22.61
CA ALA A 243 17.38 8.45 24.04
C ALA A 243 16.84 7.09 24.53
N SER A 244 15.72 6.64 23.97
CA SER A 244 15.10 5.36 24.31
C SER A 244 14.14 4.88 23.23
N THR A 245 13.79 3.60 23.24
CA THR A 245 12.78 3.03 22.33
C THR A 245 11.42 3.70 22.48
N GLN A 246 11.09 4.21 23.67
CA GLN A 246 9.83 4.91 23.95
C GLN A 246 9.71 6.21 23.14
N GLN A 247 10.81 6.86 22.75
CA GLN A 247 10.77 8.04 21.89
C GLN A 247 10.32 7.73 20.45
N LEU A 248 10.21 6.46 20.05
CA LEU A 248 9.74 6.09 18.71
C LEU A 248 8.26 6.44 18.46
N ILE A 249 7.48 6.74 19.50
CA ILE A 249 6.11 7.26 19.30
C ILE A 249 6.08 8.76 18.98
N VAL A 250 7.20 9.48 19.18
CA VAL A 250 7.32 10.90 18.85
C VAL A 250 7.47 11.02 17.33
N PRO A 251 6.52 11.67 16.62
CA PRO A 251 6.49 11.71 15.16
C PRO A 251 7.81 12.13 14.51
N ASP A 252 8.41 13.23 14.97
CA ASP A 252 9.64 13.76 14.37
C ASP A 252 10.85 12.83 14.57
N VAL A 253 10.96 12.16 15.72
CA VAL A 253 12.01 11.16 15.97
C VAL A 253 11.83 9.96 15.03
N ASN A 254 10.59 9.47 14.93
CA ASN A 254 10.27 8.31 14.11
C ASN A 254 10.50 8.59 12.61
N ILE A 255 10.04 9.74 12.11
CA ILE A 255 10.21 10.14 10.70
C ILE A 255 11.69 10.31 10.36
N ARG A 256 12.50 10.95 11.22
CA ARG A 256 13.95 11.13 10.97
C ARG A 256 14.69 9.80 10.86
N LEU A 257 14.43 8.88 11.80
CA LEU A 257 15.03 7.55 11.78
C LEU A 257 14.51 6.71 10.62
N GLY A 258 13.20 6.75 10.34
CA GLY A 258 12.58 5.99 9.26
C GLY A 258 13.02 6.46 7.88
N ALA A 259 13.13 7.77 7.65
CA ALA A 259 13.70 8.33 6.43
C ALA A 259 15.17 7.91 6.24
N ALA A 260 15.97 7.91 7.32
CA ALA A 260 17.35 7.47 7.25
C ALA A 260 17.46 5.98 6.92
N TYR A 261 16.70 5.11 7.60
CA TYR A 261 16.65 3.69 7.31
C TYR A 261 16.16 3.41 5.87
N LEU A 262 15.10 4.12 5.44
CA LEU A 262 14.58 4.02 4.07
C LEU A 262 15.64 4.38 3.02
N SER A 263 16.42 5.44 3.25
CA SER A 263 17.53 5.82 2.37
C SER A 263 18.65 4.79 2.33
N GLN A 264 18.92 4.10 3.45
CA GLN A 264 19.88 3.02 3.49
C GLN A 264 19.43 1.85 2.61
N VAL A 265 18.18 1.38 2.76
CA VAL A 265 17.69 0.27 1.94
C VAL A 265 17.52 0.69 0.47
N HIS A 266 17.17 1.95 0.21
CA HIS A 266 17.13 2.52 -1.14
C HIS A 266 18.52 2.47 -1.82
N GLY A 267 19.56 2.89 -1.11
CA GLY A 267 20.95 2.81 -1.60
C GLY A 267 21.44 1.37 -1.79
N GLN A 268 21.07 0.44 -0.90
CA GLN A 268 21.43 -0.99 -1.03
C GLN A 268 20.88 -1.65 -2.30
N PHE A 269 19.78 -1.15 -2.83
CA PHE A 269 19.14 -1.66 -4.04
C PHE A 269 19.21 -0.64 -5.19
N ASN A 270 20.31 0.10 -5.29
CA ASN A 270 20.63 0.99 -6.43
C ASN A 270 19.53 2.01 -6.77
N GLY A 271 18.88 2.56 -5.74
CA GLY A 271 17.84 3.56 -5.91
C GLY A 271 16.49 2.99 -6.37
N ASN A 272 16.27 1.68 -6.25
CA ASN A 272 15.04 1.03 -6.70
C ASN A 272 13.99 0.94 -5.59
N ARG A 273 12.87 1.67 -5.76
CA ARG A 273 11.79 1.72 -4.75
C ARG A 273 11.04 0.40 -4.61
N VAL A 274 10.95 -0.41 -5.66
CA VAL A 274 10.27 -1.72 -5.62
C VAL A 274 11.00 -2.65 -4.65
N LEU A 275 12.31 -2.82 -4.86
CA LEU A 275 13.16 -3.67 -4.05
C LEU A 275 13.33 -3.11 -2.63
N ALA A 276 13.53 -1.79 -2.51
CA ALA A 276 13.69 -1.14 -1.22
C ALA A 276 12.42 -1.20 -0.36
N SER A 277 11.22 -1.08 -0.96
CA SER A 277 9.95 -1.24 -0.23
C SER A 277 9.78 -2.68 0.28
N ALA A 278 10.13 -3.68 -0.55
CA ALA A 278 10.13 -5.07 -0.12
C ALA A 278 11.13 -5.31 1.01
N ALA A 279 12.32 -4.70 0.93
CA ALA A 279 13.37 -4.83 1.94
C ALA A 279 13.02 -4.13 3.25
N TYR A 280 12.24 -3.04 3.19
CA TYR A 280 11.73 -2.36 4.37
C TYR A 280 10.83 -3.29 5.21
N ASN A 281 9.94 -4.05 4.54
CA ASN A 281 9.00 -4.97 5.19
C ASN A 281 9.62 -6.35 5.54
N ALA A 282 10.32 -6.98 4.60
CA ALA A 282 10.79 -8.37 4.73
C ALA A 282 12.30 -8.50 5.06
N GLY A 283 13.02 -7.38 5.07
CA GLY A 283 14.46 -7.34 5.27
C GLY A 283 15.27 -7.53 3.97
N PRO A 284 16.44 -6.87 3.82
CA PRO A 284 17.27 -6.95 2.61
C PRO A 284 17.75 -8.37 2.26
N GLY A 285 17.94 -9.25 3.25
CA GLY A 285 18.36 -10.63 3.01
C GLY A 285 17.32 -11.44 2.21
N ARG A 286 16.03 -11.26 2.52
CA ARG A 286 14.93 -11.93 1.80
C ARG A 286 14.83 -11.43 0.36
N VAL A 287 14.93 -10.12 0.16
CA VAL A 287 14.87 -9.53 -1.19
C VAL A 287 16.01 -10.05 -2.07
N ARG A 288 17.23 -10.16 -1.55
CA ARG A 288 18.35 -10.80 -2.27
C ARG A 288 18.06 -12.25 -2.63
N GLN A 289 17.49 -13.03 -1.70
CA GLN A 289 17.07 -14.40 -1.99
C GLN A 289 16.03 -14.46 -3.13
N TRP A 290 15.12 -13.47 -3.23
CA TRP A 290 14.11 -13.40 -4.28
C TRP A 290 14.62 -12.84 -5.61
N LEU A 291 15.81 -12.24 -5.63
CA LEU A 291 16.51 -11.78 -6.84
C LEU A 291 17.46 -12.83 -7.41
N LYS A 292 17.78 -13.87 -6.62
CA LYS A 292 18.72 -14.91 -7.02
C LYS A 292 18.39 -15.49 -8.40
N ASP A 293 19.41 -15.60 -9.25
CA ASP A 293 19.37 -16.18 -10.60
C ASP A 293 18.39 -15.45 -11.56
N THR A 294 18.03 -14.19 -11.25
CA THR A 294 17.20 -13.37 -12.15
C THR A 294 18.05 -12.63 -13.18
N ARG A 295 17.55 -12.57 -14.41
CA ARG A 295 18.13 -11.77 -15.48
C ARG A 295 17.01 -11.11 -16.27
N HIS A 296 17.09 -9.79 -16.38
CA HIS A 296 16.15 -8.94 -17.09
C HIS A 296 14.68 -9.21 -16.71
N LEU A 297 14.43 -9.46 -15.44
CA LEU A 297 13.11 -9.79 -14.92
C LEU A 297 12.27 -8.52 -14.80
N ALA A 298 11.11 -8.48 -15.45
CA ALA A 298 10.20 -7.35 -15.36
C ALA A 298 9.67 -7.13 -13.93
N PHE A 299 9.55 -5.86 -13.53
CA PHE A 299 9.17 -5.49 -12.17
C PHE A 299 7.82 -6.05 -11.71
N ASP A 300 6.84 -6.07 -12.61
CA ASP A 300 5.49 -6.56 -12.34
C ASP A 300 5.51 -8.07 -12.09
N VAL A 301 6.29 -8.83 -12.85
CA VAL A 301 6.50 -10.27 -12.63
C VAL A 301 7.22 -10.51 -11.30
N TRP A 302 8.27 -9.75 -10.99
CA TRP A 302 8.99 -9.90 -9.73
C TRP A 302 8.09 -9.64 -8.53
N ILE A 303 7.30 -8.54 -8.54
CA ILE A 303 6.33 -8.23 -7.49
C ILE A 303 5.33 -9.36 -7.33
N GLU A 304 4.70 -9.82 -8.41
CA GLU A 304 3.66 -10.85 -8.35
C GLU A 304 4.19 -12.19 -7.80
N THR A 305 5.48 -12.44 -7.97
CA THR A 305 6.15 -13.69 -7.58
C THR A 305 6.89 -13.59 -6.25
N ILE A 306 6.77 -12.48 -5.52
CA ILE A 306 7.23 -12.37 -4.11
C ILE A 306 6.57 -13.49 -3.30
N PRO A 307 7.32 -14.29 -2.52
CA PRO A 307 6.74 -15.42 -1.82
C PRO A 307 5.81 -15.11 -0.65
N PHE A 308 6.03 -13.99 0.04
CA PHE A 308 5.19 -13.61 1.16
C PHE A 308 4.02 -12.76 0.67
N ASP A 309 2.79 -13.22 0.91
CA ASP A 309 1.57 -12.50 0.52
C ASP A 309 1.52 -11.11 1.16
N GLU A 310 1.93 -11.00 2.42
CA GLU A 310 2.09 -9.73 3.14
C GLU A 310 3.00 -8.76 2.38
N THR A 311 4.22 -9.20 2.05
CA THR A 311 5.19 -8.34 1.36
C THR A 311 4.75 -8.00 -0.06
N ARG A 312 4.11 -8.93 -0.78
CA ARG A 312 3.54 -8.67 -2.12
C ARG A 312 2.52 -7.54 -2.04
N GLN A 313 1.55 -7.64 -1.14
CA GLN A 313 0.52 -6.61 -0.96
C GLN A 313 1.12 -5.30 -0.45
N TYR A 314 2.12 -5.37 0.44
CA TYR A 314 2.83 -4.21 0.96
C TYR A 314 3.44 -3.38 -0.18
N VAL A 315 4.21 -4.01 -1.07
CA VAL A 315 4.87 -3.32 -2.20
C VAL A 315 3.83 -2.73 -3.15
N GLN A 316 2.79 -3.49 -3.51
CA GLN A 316 1.71 -3.02 -4.36
C GLN A 316 0.99 -1.79 -3.77
N ASN A 317 0.72 -1.81 -2.46
CA ASN A 317 0.12 -0.68 -1.75
C ASN A 317 1.05 0.53 -1.76
N VAL A 318 2.31 0.38 -1.38
CA VAL A 318 3.27 1.50 -1.28
C VAL A 318 3.45 2.19 -2.65
N LEU A 319 3.60 1.42 -3.73
CA LEU A 319 3.72 2.01 -5.08
C LEU A 319 2.44 2.75 -5.48
N SER A 320 1.27 2.15 -5.24
CA SER A 320 -0.03 2.77 -5.52
C SER A 320 -0.25 4.06 -4.71
N TYR A 321 0.14 4.04 -3.44
CA TYR A 321 0.01 5.21 -2.55
C TYR A 321 0.98 6.31 -2.96
N ALA A 322 2.18 5.97 -3.44
CA ALA A 322 3.14 6.95 -3.92
C ALA A 322 2.61 7.70 -5.16
N VAL A 323 1.88 7.03 -6.06
CA VAL A 323 1.17 7.70 -7.17
C VAL A 323 0.18 8.74 -6.64
N ILE A 324 -0.65 8.35 -5.67
CA ILE A 324 -1.67 9.24 -5.09
C ILE A 324 -1.02 10.43 -4.37
N TYR A 325 0.01 10.21 -3.56
CA TYR A 325 0.72 11.28 -2.88
C TYR A 325 1.51 12.16 -3.84
N GLY A 326 2.02 11.62 -4.95
CA GLY A 326 2.65 12.42 -6.01
C GLY A 326 1.69 13.48 -6.54
N GLN A 327 0.43 13.11 -6.79
CA GLN A 327 -0.62 14.07 -7.16
C GLN A 327 -0.89 15.09 -6.04
N LYS A 328 -1.06 14.66 -4.78
CA LYS A 328 -1.35 15.57 -3.65
C LYS A 328 -0.18 16.52 -3.31
N LEU A 329 1.05 16.11 -3.62
CA LEU A 329 2.26 16.90 -3.41
C LEU A 329 2.63 17.79 -4.62
N ASN A 330 1.84 17.73 -5.70
CA ASN A 330 2.17 18.39 -6.98
C ASN A 330 3.56 17.99 -7.51
N ALA A 331 3.91 16.71 -7.33
CA ALA A 331 5.14 16.08 -7.81
C ALA A 331 4.76 14.70 -8.38
N PRO A 332 4.23 14.65 -9.61
CA PRO A 332 3.68 13.43 -10.19
C PRO A 332 4.67 12.26 -10.12
N GLN A 333 4.15 11.11 -9.72
CA GLN A 333 4.92 9.87 -9.54
C GLN A 333 4.31 8.79 -10.43
N PRO A 334 5.05 8.24 -11.42
CA PRO A 334 4.61 7.02 -12.11
C PRO A 334 4.59 5.84 -11.14
N ILE A 335 3.85 4.78 -11.48
CA ILE A 335 3.78 3.57 -10.63
C ILE A 335 5.16 2.96 -10.37
N VAL A 336 6.05 3.01 -11.38
CA VAL A 336 7.49 2.73 -11.28
C VAL A 336 8.26 3.71 -12.18
N ASP A 337 9.50 4.04 -11.80
CA ASP A 337 10.38 4.89 -12.61
C ASP A 337 11.05 4.07 -13.72
N TRP A 338 11.68 4.75 -14.69
CA TRP A 338 12.31 4.10 -15.85
C TRP A 338 13.36 3.05 -15.46
N HIS A 339 14.22 3.36 -14.48
CA HIS A 339 15.28 2.46 -14.00
C HIS A 339 14.76 1.30 -13.14
N GLU A 340 13.48 1.30 -12.78
CA GLU A 340 12.87 0.29 -11.91
C GLU A 340 12.09 -0.77 -12.69
N ARG A 341 12.05 -0.70 -14.03
CA ARG A 341 11.20 -1.60 -14.82
C ARG A 341 11.76 -3.02 -14.96
N TYR A 342 13.05 -3.22 -14.80
CA TYR A 342 13.72 -4.51 -14.93
C TYR A 342 14.73 -4.72 -13.81
N PHE A 343 14.86 -5.96 -13.35
CA PHE A 343 15.79 -6.37 -12.30
C PHE A 343 16.72 -7.46 -12.81
N ASP A 344 17.97 -7.40 -12.36
CA ASP A 344 18.99 -8.42 -12.52
C ASP A 344 19.47 -8.84 -11.12
N ASP A 345 19.95 -10.07 -10.99
CA ASP A 345 20.70 -10.49 -9.81
C ASP A 345 22.03 -9.71 -9.73
N PHE A 346 22.39 -9.27 -8.52
CA PHE A 346 23.57 -8.43 -8.26
C PHE A 346 24.73 -9.24 -7.69
#